data_AF-A0A3S0PX43-F1
#
_entry.id   AF-A0A3S0PX43-F1
#
_cell.length_a   1.000
_cell.length_b   1.000
_cell.length_c   1.000
_cell.angle_alpha   90.00
_cell.angle_beta   90.00
_cell.angle_gamma   90.00
#
_symmetry.space_group_name_H-M   'P 1'
#
loop_
_entity.id
_entity.type
_entity.pdbx_description
1 polymer ?
#
loop_
_entity_poly.entity_id
_entity_poly.type
_entity_poly.pdbx_seq_one_letter_code
_entity_poly.pdbx_strand_id
1 'polypeptide(L)'
;MKTPALLLSLLLMSGWASAPSASPPQVVVHGTVTTSSGDHPAWFTLMCTQGTGGALSAQLMLVAESAPDFPFDAFEGPRAPASFQPSATLKVGDQSFASSAVAGWYSGDMPGAFVFGIASKPGSSEAINQVAAALSKPGASLDWVQQSNNFQTPPMIAHFALDAAQISTLKRIASPCLPRARRR
;
A
#
# COMPACT_ATOMS: atom_id res chain seq x y z
N MET A 1 9.17 -51.09 -58.43
CA MET A 1 8.22 -50.28 -57.65
C MET A 1 9.02 -49.43 -56.68
N LYS A 2 9.01 -48.09 -56.84
CA LYS A 2 9.83 -47.12 -56.10
C LYS A 2 8.91 -46.30 -55.19
N THR A 3 9.16 -46.33 -53.89
CA THR A 3 8.46 -45.54 -52.85
C THR A 3 9.15 -44.18 -52.69
N PRO A 4 8.44 -43.04 -52.73
CA PRO A 4 9.02 -41.76 -52.34
C PRO A 4 8.80 -41.48 -50.85
N ALA A 5 9.87 -41.04 -50.20
CA ALA A 5 9.93 -40.64 -48.81
C ALA A 5 9.28 -39.26 -48.59
N LEU A 6 8.41 -39.16 -47.59
CA LEU A 6 7.84 -37.90 -47.11
C LEU A 6 8.84 -37.22 -46.15
N LEU A 7 9.35 -36.05 -46.54
CA LEU A 7 10.07 -35.13 -45.66
C LEU A 7 9.06 -34.40 -44.76
N LEU A 8 9.18 -34.62 -43.44
CA LEU A 8 8.43 -33.90 -42.41
C LEU A 8 9.30 -32.72 -41.91
N SER A 9 8.99 -31.50 -42.33
CA SER A 9 9.65 -30.28 -41.85
C SER A 9 9.06 -29.85 -40.50
N LEU A 10 9.73 -30.16 -39.40
CA LEU A 10 9.43 -29.59 -38.08
C LEU A 10 9.99 -28.17 -37.96
N LEU A 11 9.11 -27.17 -38.08
CA LEU A 11 9.36 -25.79 -37.69
C LEU A 11 9.28 -25.67 -36.16
N LEU A 12 10.44 -25.64 -35.51
CA LEU A 12 10.58 -25.30 -34.09
C LEU A 12 10.37 -23.78 -33.91
N MET A 13 9.15 -23.38 -33.60
CA MET A 13 8.84 -22.03 -33.14
C MET A 13 9.32 -21.88 -31.69
N SER A 14 10.49 -21.28 -31.53
CA SER A 14 11.04 -20.86 -30.24
C SER A 14 10.20 -19.71 -29.66
N GLY A 15 9.13 -20.04 -28.95
CA GLY A 15 8.36 -19.06 -28.18
C GLY A 15 9.19 -18.50 -27.04
N TRP A 16 9.55 -17.21 -27.10
CA TRP A 16 10.03 -16.48 -25.93
C TRP A 16 8.89 -16.34 -24.93
N ALA A 17 8.84 -17.27 -23.97
CA ALA A 17 8.00 -17.13 -22.79
C ALA A 17 8.53 -15.94 -21.97
N SER A 18 7.86 -14.80 -22.06
CA SER A 18 8.08 -13.70 -21.14
C SER A 18 7.62 -14.15 -19.76
N ALA A 19 8.57 -14.33 -18.83
CA ALA A 19 8.23 -14.65 -17.46
C ALA A 19 7.39 -13.50 -16.88
N PRO A 20 6.26 -13.77 -16.21
CA PRO A 20 5.47 -12.72 -15.59
C PRO A 20 6.35 -12.02 -14.54
N SER A 21 6.38 -10.69 -14.62
CA SER A 21 7.02 -9.85 -13.60
C SER A 21 6.39 -10.15 -12.25
N ALA A 22 7.18 -10.65 -11.30
CA ALA A 22 6.68 -10.95 -9.97
C ALA A 22 6.21 -9.66 -9.28
N SER A 23 5.01 -9.68 -8.71
CA SER A 23 4.50 -8.57 -7.90
C SER A 23 5.48 -8.24 -6.78
N PRO A 24 5.65 -6.95 -6.43
CA PRO A 24 6.51 -6.57 -5.33
C PRO A 24 6.04 -7.24 -4.03
N PRO A 25 6.97 -7.61 -3.13
CA PRO A 25 6.60 -8.20 -1.86
C PRO A 25 5.76 -7.21 -1.04
N GLN A 26 4.63 -7.70 -0.51
CA GLN A 26 3.70 -6.90 0.29
C GLN A 26 3.24 -7.64 1.55
N VAL A 27 2.86 -6.87 2.56
CA VAL A 27 2.11 -7.36 3.72
C VAL A 27 0.75 -6.67 3.73
N VAL A 28 -0.31 -7.44 3.89
CA VAL A 28 -1.68 -6.95 4.03
C VAL A 28 -2.14 -7.26 5.45
N VAL A 29 -2.69 -6.24 6.11
CA VAL A 29 -3.20 -6.32 7.49
C VAL A 29 -4.67 -5.92 7.44
N HIS A 30 -5.53 -6.77 7.99
CA HIS A 30 -6.94 -6.46 8.14
C HIS A 30 -7.17 -5.67 9.42
N GLY A 31 -8.10 -4.73 9.34
CA GLY A 31 -8.46 -3.87 10.46
C GLY A 31 -9.86 -3.32 10.30
N THR A 32 -10.12 -2.25 11.04
CA THR A 32 -11.41 -1.60 11.08
C THR A 32 -11.23 -0.11 10.86
N VAL A 33 -12.10 0.51 10.08
CA VAL A 33 -12.20 1.96 9.93
C VAL A 33 -13.48 2.46 10.58
N THR A 34 -13.34 3.44 11.46
CA THR A 34 -14.45 4.20 12.04
C THR A 34 -14.77 5.38 11.14
N THR A 35 -16.03 5.48 10.74
CA THR A 35 -16.58 6.51 9.85
C THR A 35 -17.80 7.17 10.52
N SER A 36 -18.48 8.10 9.83
CA SER A 36 -19.75 8.68 10.31
C SER A 36 -20.87 7.65 10.46
N SER A 37 -20.80 6.53 9.72
CA SER A 37 -21.85 5.51 9.70
C SER A 37 -21.57 4.31 10.62
N GLY A 38 -20.39 4.25 11.24
CA GLY A 38 -19.99 3.20 12.17
C GLY A 38 -18.60 2.63 11.88
N ASP A 39 -18.38 1.40 12.36
CA ASP A 39 -17.14 0.65 12.18
C ASP A 39 -17.26 -0.32 11.00
N HIS A 40 -16.26 -0.32 10.11
CA HIS A 40 -16.28 -1.09 8.86
C HIS A 40 -14.95 -1.78 8.57
N PRO A 41 -14.92 -2.86 7.78
CA PRO A 41 -13.66 -3.48 7.38
C PRO A 41 -12.74 -2.52 6.62
N ALA A 42 -11.44 -2.59 6.94
CA ALA A 42 -10.39 -1.88 6.21
C ALA A 42 -9.16 -2.77 6.01
N TRP A 43 -8.35 -2.42 5.03
CA TRP A 43 -7.11 -3.12 4.68
C TRP A 43 -5.96 -2.14 4.66
N PHE A 44 -4.90 -2.46 5.39
CA PHE A 44 -3.63 -1.77 5.30
C PHE A 44 -2.65 -2.63 4.49
N THR A 45 -2.07 -2.05 3.45
CA THR A 45 -1.02 -2.72 2.67
C THR A 45 0.27 -1.93 2.77
N LEU A 46 1.36 -2.61 3.13
CA LEU A 46 2.71 -2.06 3.04
C LEU A 46 3.50 -2.81 1.97
N MET A 47 4.15 -2.05 1.08
CA MET A 47 4.92 -2.59 -0.04
C MET A 47 6.30 -1.92 -0.10
N CYS A 48 7.29 -2.67 -0.56
CA CYS A 48 8.63 -2.15 -0.85
C CYS A 48 8.95 -2.44 -2.31
N THR A 49 9.18 -1.40 -3.11
CA THR A 49 9.68 -1.60 -4.48
C THR A 49 11.12 -2.10 -4.42
N GLN A 50 11.48 -3.03 -5.31
CA GLN A 50 12.71 -3.82 -5.16
C GLN A 50 13.99 -2.96 -5.21
N GLY A 51 15.02 -3.39 -4.46
CA GLY A 51 16.38 -2.80 -4.49
C GLY A 51 16.86 -2.26 -3.14
N THR A 52 18.18 -2.03 -3.02
CA THR A 52 18.73 -1.29 -1.87
C THR A 52 18.36 0.18 -2.02
N GLY A 53 17.57 0.71 -1.09
CA GLY A 53 17.03 2.07 -1.18
C GLY A 53 15.74 2.15 -2.00
N GLY A 54 14.98 1.05 -2.11
CA GLY A 54 13.65 1.03 -2.74
C GLY A 54 12.68 2.03 -2.13
N ALA A 55 11.55 2.26 -2.81
CA ALA A 55 10.47 3.09 -2.31
C ALA A 55 9.51 2.26 -1.47
N LEU A 56 9.25 2.72 -0.25
CA LEU A 56 8.19 2.17 0.57
C LEU A 56 6.87 2.86 0.21
N SER A 57 5.82 2.08 0.02
CA SER A 57 4.45 2.59 -0.10
C SER A 57 3.54 1.97 0.95
N ALA A 58 2.54 2.74 1.34
CA ALA A 58 1.50 2.33 2.26
C ALA A 58 0.14 2.68 1.68
N GLN A 59 -0.81 1.79 1.86
CA GLN A 59 -2.16 1.96 1.34
C GLN A 59 -3.18 1.66 2.42
N LEU A 60 -4.22 2.48 2.48
CA LEU A 60 -5.45 2.22 3.21
C LEU A 60 -6.55 1.97 2.18
N MET A 61 -7.18 0.80 2.24
CA MET A 61 -8.34 0.47 1.42
C MET A 61 -9.57 0.25 2.31
N LEU A 62 -10.73 0.70 1.84
CA LEU A 62 -12.04 0.49 2.45
C LEU A 62 -13.13 0.54 1.37
N VAL A 63 -14.34 0.05 1.66
CA VAL A 63 -15.49 0.21 0.77
C VAL A 63 -16.02 1.65 0.87
N ALA A 64 -16.13 2.39 -0.22
CA ALA A 64 -16.51 3.81 -0.18
C ALA A 64 -17.89 4.06 0.45
N GLU A 65 -18.84 3.16 0.21
CA GLU A 65 -20.20 3.21 0.80
C GLU A 65 -20.20 3.15 2.34
N SER A 66 -19.10 2.69 2.96
CA SER A 66 -18.95 2.73 4.42
C SER A 66 -18.76 4.13 4.99
N ALA A 67 -18.42 5.12 4.16
CA ALA A 67 -18.26 6.52 4.57
C ALA A 67 -18.98 7.45 3.58
N PRO A 68 -20.32 7.42 3.52
CA PRO A 68 -21.10 8.12 2.49
C PRO A 68 -20.91 9.64 2.50
N ASP A 69 -20.52 10.21 3.65
CA ASP A 69 -20.26 11.65 3.80
C ASP A 69 -18.81 12.05 3.48
N PHE A 70 -17.94 11.07 3.21
CA PHE A 70 -16.53 11.33 2.93
C PHE A 70 -16.31 11.65 1.44
N PRO A 71 -15.64 12.77 1.09
CA PRO A 71 -15.51 13.23 -0.29
C PRO A 71 -14.36 12.50 -1.03
N PHE A 72 -14.53 11.21 -1.30
CA PHE A 72 -13.51 10.38 -1.96
C PHE A 72 -12.99 10.95 -3.29
N ASP A 73 -13.90 11.48 -4.12
CA ASP A 73 -13.56 12.04 -5.44
C ASP A 73 -12.58 13.22 -5.35
N ALA A 74 -12.53 13.93 -4.21
CA ALA A 74 -11.56 15.01 -4.01
C ALA A 74 -10.10 14.51 -3.92
N PHE A 75 -9.91 13.22 -3.67
CA PHE A 75 -8.63 12.52 -3.59
C PHE A 75 -8.33 11.69 -4.85
N GLU A 76 -9.29 11.50 -5.75
CA GLU A 76 -9.14 10.58 -6.89
C GLU A 76 -8.15 11.12 -7.94
N GLY A 77 -7.10 10.34 -8.18
CA GLY A 77 -6.13 10.57 -9.23
C GLY A 77 -4.92 11.43 -8.81
N PRO A 78 -3.89 11.48 -9.67
CA PRO A 78 -2.60 12.11 -9.34
C PRO A 78 -2.64 13.64 -9.27
N ARG A 79 -3.73 14.27 -9.72
CA ARG A 79 -3.92 15.74 -9.72
C ARG A 79 -5.16 16.18 -8.95
N ALA A 80 -5.72 15.29 -8.12
CA ALA A 80 -6.81 15.62 -7.22
C ALA A 80 -6.43 16.82 -6.33
N PRO A 81 -7.33 17.79 -6.10
CA PRO A 81 -7.01 18.94 -5.26
C PRO A 81 -6.56 18.56 -3.84
N ALA A 82 -7.15 17.52 -3.25
CA ALA A 82 -6.78 17.07 -1.91
C ALA A 82 -5.45 16.31 -1.87
N SER A 83 -4.94 15.82 -3.01
CA SER A 83 -3.73 14.99 -3.03
C SER A 83 -2.42 15.75 -2.83
N PHE A 84 -2.48 17.08 -2.86
CA PHE A 84 -1.36 17.96 -2.54
C PHE A 84 -1.32 18.38 -1.06
N GLN A 85 -2.39 18.09 -0.31
CA GLN A 85 -2.51 18.49 1.09
C GLN A 85 -2.13 17.32 2.02
N PRO A 86 -1.25 17.53 3.01
CA PRO A 86 -0.97 16.54 4.03
C PRO A 86 -2.23 16.24 4.86
N SER A 87 -2.85 15.09 4.62
CA SER A 87 -4.17 14.74 5.16
C SER A 87 -4.20 13.37 5.86
N ALA A 88 -3.20 12.51 5.65
CA ALA A 88 -3.05 11.28 6.41
C ALA A 88 -2.06 11.46 7.55
N THR A 89 -2.48 11.07 8.76
CA THR A 89 -1.59 10.98 9.93
C THR A 89 -1.54 9.54 10.39
N LEU A 90 -0.33 9.00 10.48
CA LEU A 90 -0.09 7.63 10.94
C LEU A 90 0.37 7.67 12.40
N LYS A 91 -0.08 6.70 13.20
CA LYS A 91 0.36 6.50 14.58
C LYS A 91 0.71 5.04 14.82
N VAL A 92 1.78 4.78 15.56
CA VAL A 92 2.19 3.43 15.94
C VAL A 92 2.35 3.36 17.46
N GLY A 93 1.42 2.69 18.13
CA GLY A 93 1.24 2.85 19.58
C GLY A 93 1.09 4.33 19.94
N ASP A 94 1.88 4.82 20.88
CA ASP A 94 1.85 6.23 21.32
C ASP A 94 2.62 7.19 20.38
N GLN A 95 3.32 6.68 19.37
CA GLN A 95 4.14 7.49 18.47
C GLN A 95 3.31 8.00 17.30
N SER A 96 3.12 9.32 17.19
CA SER A 96 2.52 9.97 16.02
C SER A 96 3.59 10.46 15.04
N PHE A 97 3.33 10.32 13.75
CA PHE A 97 4.23 10.74 12.68
C PHE A 97 3.71 12.00 11.97
N ALA A 98 4.60 12.70 11.25
CA ALA A 98 4.23 13.86 10.45
C ALA A 98 3.18 13.48 9.39
N SER A 99 2.19 14.36 9.18
CA SER A 99 1.14 14.13 8.21
C SER A 99 1.72 14.05 6.79
N SER A 100 1.14 13.15 5.98
CA SER A 100 1.56 12.88 4.61
C SER A 100 0.43 13.22 3.64
N ALA A 101 0.80 13.69 2.45
CA ALA A 101 -0.14 13.85 1.36
C ALA A 101 -0.51 12.46 0.80
N VAL A 102 -1.77 12.29 0.36
CA VAL A 102 -2.28 11.02 -0.16
C VAL A 102 -2.91 11.20 -1.52
N ALA A 103 -2.68 10.27 -2.42
CA ALA A 103 -3.48 10.15 -3.64
C ALA A 103 -4.45 8.98 -3.48
N GLY A 104 -5.60 9.06 -4.13
CA GLY A 104 -6.62 8.03 -4.07
C GLY A 104 -7.01 7.47 -5.43
N TRP A 105 -7.58 6.26 -5.43
CA TRP A 105 -8.18 5.64 -6.61
C TRP A 105 -9.22 4.59 -6.19
N TYR A 106 -10.22 4.35 -7.04
CA TYR A 106 -11.09 3.19 -6.88
C TYR A 106 -10.36 1.91 -7.32
N SER A 107 -10.47 0.87 -6.51
CA SER A 107 -9.84 -0.43 -6.78
C SER A 107 -10.50 -1.11 -7.98
N GLY A 108 -9.67 -1.62 -8.90
CA GLY A 108 -10.14 -2.48 -9.99
C GLY A 108 -10.43 -3.93 -9.55
N ASP A 109 -9.86 -4.35 -8.42
CA ASP A 109 -9.94 -5.73 -7.92
C ASP A 109 -11.12 -5.94 -6.96
N MET A 110 -11.58 -4.87 -6.29
CA MET A 110 -12.67 -4.89 -5.34
C MET A 110 -13.69 -3.80 -5.69
N PRO A 111 -14.85 -4.15 -6.27
CA PRO A 111 -15.87 -3.17 -6.64
C PRO A 111 -16.27 -2.27 -5.47
N GLY A 112 -16.33 -0.96 -5.72
CA GLY A 112 -16.71 0.03 -4.72
C GLY A 112 -15.65 0.33 -3.64
N ALA A 113 -14.49 -0.34 -3.66
CA ALA A 113 -13.42 -0.02 -2.74
C ALA A 113 -12.62 1.19 -3.22
N PHE A 114 -12.29 2.08 -2.29
CA PHE A 114 -11.39 3.21 -2.50
C PHE A 114 -10.07 2.96 -1.77
N VAL A 115 -8.97 3.34 -2.40
CA VAL A 115 -7.61 3.18 -1.85
C VAL A 115 -6.99 4.56 -1.69
N PHE A 116 -6.50 4.88 -0.50
CA PHE A 116 -5.59 5.99 -0.25
C PHE A 116 -4.16 5.46 -0.23
N GLY A 117 -3.26 6.12 -0.96
CA GLY A 117 -1.86 5.75 -1.07
C GLY A 117 -0.89 6.84 -0.62
N ILE A 118 0.08 6.45 0.20
CA ILE A 118 1.29 7.21 0.50
C ILE A 118 2.46 6.48 -0.16
N ALA A 119 3.28 7.19 -0.93
CA ALA A 119 4.50 6.64 -1.51
C ALA A 119 5.69 7.50 -1.11
N SER A 120 6.76 6.86 -0.68
CA SER A 120 8.03 7.53 -0.42
C SER A 120 8.92 7.55 -1.64
N LYS A 121 9.81 8.55 -1.71
CA LYS A 121 10.92 8.50 -2.68
C LYS A 121 11.94 7.42 -2.26
N PRO A 122 12.55 6.70 -3.23
CA PRO A 122 13.65 5.78 -2.97
C PRO A 122 14.73 6.41 -2.09
N GLY A 123 15.14 5.72 -1.03
CA GLY A 123 16.22 6.14 -0.13
C GLY A 123 15.91 7.36 0.77
N SER A 124 14.66 7.83 0.80
CA SER A 124 14.25 8.93 1.67
C SER A 124 14.12 8.51 3.15
N SER A 125 14.08 9.47 4.07
CA SER A 125 13.76 9.25 5.49
C SER A 125 12.34 9.74 5.84
N GLU A 126 11.44 9.68 4.88
CA GLU A 126 10.07 10.16 5.01
C GLU A 126 9.29 9.43 6.12
N ALA A 127 8.17 10.03 6.53
CA ALA A 127 7.33 9.55 7.63
C ALA A 127 7.04 8.05 7.53
N ILE A 128 6.79 7.54 6.32
CA ILE A 128 6.43 6.13 6.14
C ILE A 128 7.57 5.14 6.44
N ASN A 129 8.83 5.53 6.21
CA ASN A 129 9.97 4.68 6.60
C ASN A 129 10.10 4.61 8.13
N GLN A 130 9.77 5.70 8.83
CA GLN A 130 9.76 5.72 10.28
C GLN A 130 8.59 4.91 10.85
N VAL A 131 7.42 4.97 10.21
CA VAL A 131 6.25 4.13 10.54
C VAL A 131 6.59 2.66 10.38
N ALA A 132 7.17 2.23 9.26
CA ALA A 132 7.55 0.83 9.05
C ALA A 132 8.59 0.33 10.06
N ALA A 133 9.55 1.18 10.43
CA ALA A 133 10.51 0.86 11.48
C ALA A 133 9.83 0.71 12.85
N ALA A 134 8.84 1.54 13.17
CA ALA A 134 8.07 1.44 14.41
C ALA A 134 7.16 0.20 14.44
N LEU A 135 6.47 -0.12 13.34
CA LEU A 135 5.63 -1.31 13.21
C LEU A 135 6.40 -2.63 13.28
N SER A 136 7.71 -2.60 13.06
CA SER A 136 8.58 -3.78 13.19
C SER A 136 8.82 -4.20 14.65
N LYS A 137 8.29 -3.47 15.64
CA LYS A 137 8.40 -3.79 17.07
C LYS A 137 7.25 -4.73 17.50
N PRO A 138 7.48 -5.67 18.43
CA PRO A 138 6.43 -6.54 18.95
C PRO A 138 5.25 -5.76 19.55
N GLY A 139 4.02 -6.23 19.29
CA GLY A 139 2.80 -5.64 19.85
C GLY A 139 2.41 -4.29 19.24
N ALA A 140 3.00 -3.89 18.12
CA ALA A 140 2.67 -2.64 17.46
C ALA A 140 1.25 -2.69 16.84
N SER A 141 0.49 -1.63 17.08
CA SER A 141 -0.73 -1.29 16.34
C SER A 141 -0.46 -0.10 15.42
N LEU A 142 -1.23 0.03 14.35
CA LEU A 142 -1.25 1.19 13.46
C LEU A 142 -2.61 1.86 13.54
N ASP A 143 -2.62 3.18 13.76
CA ASP A 143 -3.77 4.02 13.42
C ASP A 143 -3.45 4.85 12.18
N TRP A 144 -4.37 4.84 11.22
CA TRP A 144 -4.40 5.75 10.08
C TRP A 144 -5.55 6.73 10.26
N VAL A 145 -5.23 8.01 10.46
CA VAL A 145 -6.23 9.08 10.50
C VAL A 145 -6.22 9.79 9.16
N GLN A 146 -7.32 9.66 8.41
CA GLN A 146 -7.52 10.33 7.12
C GLN A 146 -8.43 11.54 7.29
N GLN A 147 -7.85 12.74 7.15
CA GLN A 147 -8.61 13.98 7.14
C GLN A 147 -9.37 14.13 5.82
N SER A 148 -10.58 14.69 5.90
CA SER A 148 -11.34 15.16 4.74
C SER A 148 -10.78 16.48 4.23
N ASN A 149 -10.97 16.77 2.94
CA ASN A 149 -10.71 18.11 2.39
C ASN A 149 -11.85 19.12 2.72
N ASN A 150 -12.93 18.65 3.35
CA ASN A 150 -13.99 19.46 3.93
C ASN A 150 -13.89 19.40 5.46
N PHE A 151 -13.62 20.54 6.10
CA PHE A 151 -13.48 20.65 7.56
C PHE A 151 -14.75 20.30 8.35
N GLN A 152 -15.91 20.27 7.71
CA GLN A 152 -17.17 19.85 8.34
C GLN A 152 -17.35 18.33 8.37
N THR A 153 -16.60 17.59 7.56
CA THR A 153 -16.64 16.13 7.52
C THR A 153 -15.68 15.57 8.56
N PRO A 154 -16.13 14.72 9.49
CA PRO A 154 -15.25 14.05 10.44
C PRO A 154 -14.15 13.24 9.74
N PRO A 155 -12.95 13.10 10.35
CA PRO A 155 -11.92 12.24 9.80
C PRO A 155 -12.32 10.77 9.89
N MET A 156 -11.80 9.96 8.96
CA MET A 156 -11.86 8.51 9.10
C MET A 156 -10.65 8.03 9.92
N ILE A 157 -10.87 7.07 10.81
CA ILE A 157 -9.80 6.51 11.65
C ILE A 157 -9.78 5.00 11.44
N ALA A 158 -8.72 4.49 10.81
CA ALA A 158 -8.53 3.05 10.62
C ALA A 158 -7.51 2.50 11.61
N HIS A 159 -7.86 1.41 12.28
CA HIS A 159 -7.05 0.72 13.28
C HIS A 159 -6.65 -0.66 12.79
N PHE A 160 -5.36 -0.99 12.93
CA PHE A 160 -4.80 -2.29 12.54
C PHE A 160 -3.93 -2.84 13.68
N ALA A 161 -4.28 -4.04 14.15
CA ALA A 161 -3.44 -4.80 15.07
C ALA A 161 -2.62 -5.81 14.26
N LEU A 162 -1.29 -5.77 14.40
CA LEU A 162 -0.41 -6.70 13.70
C LEU A 162 -0.05 -7.87 14.62
N ASP A 163 -0.24 -9.08 14.14
CA ASP A 163 0.25 -10.28 14.83
C ASP A 163 1.76 -10.49 14.64
N ALA A 164 2.34 -11.43 15.38
CA ALA A 164 3.78 -11.72 15.31
C ALA A 164 4.26 -12.16 13.92
N ALA A 165 3.42 -12.88 13.15
CA ALA A 165 3.77 -13.34 11.81
C ALA A 165 3.74 -12.17 10.80
N GLN A 166 2.77 -11.26 10.94
CA GLN A 166 2.67 -10.04 10.15
C GLN A 166 3.82 -9.08 10.46
N ILE A 167 4.19 -8.91 11.73
CA ILE A 167 5.36 -8.09 12.13
C ILE A 167 6.65 -8.69 11.54
N SER A 168 6.84 -10.00 11.63
CA SER A 168 8.00 -10.69 11.04
C SER A 168 8.06 -10.50 9.51
N THR A 169 6.90 -10.62 8.86
CA THR A 169 6.77 -10.40 7.42
C THR A 169 7.05 -8.95 7.03
N LEU A 170 6.48 -7.98 7.76
CA LEU A 170 6.71 -6.55 7.57
C LEU A 170 8.19 -6.22 7.69
N LYS A 171 8.85 -6.70 8.74
CA LYS A 171 10.29 -6.50 8.96
C LYS A 171 11.10 -7.01 7.77
N ARG A 172 10.79 -8.20 7.27
CA ARG A 172 11.45 -8.78 6.09
C ARG A 172 11.23 -7.94 4.83
N ILE A 173 10.01 -7.46 4.60
CA ILE A 173 9.63 -6.72 3.39
C ILE A 173 10.15 -5.28 3.40
N ALA A 174 10.10 -4.60 4.55
CA ALA A 174 10.52 -3.21 4.68
C ALA A 174 12.05 -3.06 4.73
N SER A 175 12.78 -4.06 5.23
CA SER A 175 14.24 -3.99 5.42
C SER A 175 15.06 -3.47 4.23
N PRO A 176 14.75 -3.78 2.95
CA PRO A 176 15.49 -3.25 1.80
C PRO A 176 15.22 -1.76 1.51
N CYS A 177 14.05 -1.27 1.90
CA CYS A 177 13.59 0.10 1.70
C CYS A 177 13.98 1.04 2.85
N LEU A 178 14.30 0.51 4.04
CA LEU A 178 14.71 1.35 5.17
C LEU A 178 16.09 1.96 4.92
N PRO A 179 16.28 3.26 5.24
CA PRO A 179 17.59 3.89 5.12
C PRO A 179 18.61 3.16 6.00
N ARG A 180 19.77 2.82 5.43
CA ARG A 180 20.86 2.22 6.21
C ARG A 180 21.23 3.20 7.32
N ALA A 181 21.27 2.72 8.56
CA ALA A 181 21.81 3.49 9.66
C ALA A 181 23.23 3.93 9.28
N ARG A 182 23.43 5.24 9.02
CA ARG A 182 24.78 5.79 8.89
C ARG A 182 25.44 5.55 10.24
N ARG A 183 26.45 4.66 10.29
CA ARG A 183 27.38 4.59 11.41
C ARG A 183 27.97 5.99 11.54
N ARG A 184 27.56 6.73 12.57
CA ARG A 184 28.24 7.94 13.02
C ARG A 184 29.27 7.52 14.04
#